data_AF-A0A094JWL3-F1
#
_entry.id   AF-A0A094JWL3-F1
#
_cell.length_a   1.000
_cell.length_b   1.000
_cell.length_c   1.000
_cell.angle_alpha   90.00
_cell.angle_beta   90.00
_cell.angle_gamma   90.00
#
_symmetry.space_group_name_H-M   'P 1'
#
loop_
_entity.id
_entity.type
_entity.pdbx_description
1 polymer ?
#
loop_
_entity_poly.entity_id
_entity_poly.type
_entity_poly.pdbx_seq_one_letter_code
_entity_poly.pdbx_strand_id
1 'polypeptide(L)'
;MEPLLEVDPDIADLERRLKELHAEIKWEYKFIKRAPKKIGKEYEDLRKQLTNTSLKDEIEDAYRKDYFFRIHNEMMKMLLKRQPNKTVVEEEEKKEDVEPVIKHQLAERTQLQQILCDFSQDLCPSRCSACAYDGSTSNFLDGFEAWQYTGRNTARGGG
;
A
#
# COMPACT_ATOMS: atom_id res chain seq x y z
N MET A 1 -5.39 -24.27 -6.67
CA MET A 1 -6.81 -23.94 -6.93
C MET A 1 -7.15 -24.55 -8.27
N GLU A 2 -8.02 -25.55 -8.28
CA GLU A 2 -8.62 -26.03 -9.53
C GLU A 2 -9.49 -24.89 -10.11
N PRO A 3 -9.53 -24.70 -11.44
CA PRO A 3 -10.41 -23.71 -12.03
C PRO A 3 -11.87 -24.08 -11.72
N LEU A 4 -12.53 -23.30 -10.87
CA LEU A 4 -13.93 -23.51 -10.48
C LEU A 4 -14.92 -23.08 -11.56
N LEU A 5 -14.43 -22.60 -12.70
CA LEU A 5 -15.21 -22.15 -13.85
C LEU A 5 -14.68 -22.81 -15.12
N GLU A 6 -15.61 -23.24 -15.97
CA GLU A 6 -15.29 -23.62 -17.34
C GLU A 6 -14.55 -22.46 -18.02
N VAL A 7 -13.38 -22.75 -18.57
CA VAL A 7 -12.58 -21.75 -19.28
C VAL A 7 -13.37 -21.33 -20.50
N ASP A 8 -13.57 -20.03 -20.66
CA ASP A 8 -14.20 -19.45 -21.85
C ASP A 8 -13.55 -20.04 -23.12
N PRO A 9 -14.35 -20.60 -24.05
CA PRO A 9 -13.82 -21.21 -25.27
C PRO A 9 -12.89 -20.27 -26.05
N ASP A 10 -13.16 -18.95 -26.04
CA ASP A 10 -12.34 -17.98 -26.76
C ASP A 10 -10.95 -17.82 -26.11
N ILE A 11 -10.89 -17.85 -24.77
CA ILE A 11 -9.64 -17.81 -24.02
C ILE A 11 -8.86 -19.11 -24.23
N ALA A 12 -9.53 -20.26 -24.20
CA ALA A 12 -8.92 -21.56 -24.46
C ALA A 12 -8.32 -21.63 -25.89
N ASP A 13 -9.01 -21.07 -26.88
CA ASP A 13 -8.54 -20.98 -28.25
C ASP A 13 -7.30 -20.08 -28.38
N LEU A 14 -7.29 -18.92 -27.72
CA LEU A 14 -6.12 -18.04 -27.68
C LEU A 14 -4.91 -18.71 -27.02
N GLU A 15 -5.11 -19.40 -25.89
CA GLU A 15 -4.04 -20.15 -25.22
C GLU A 15 -3.46 -21.25 -26.12
N ARG A 16 -4.32 -21.94 -26.87
CA ARG A 16 -3.93 -22.99 -27.83
C ARG A 16 -3.06 -22.41 -28.95
N ARG A 17 -3.52 -21.35 -29.61
CA ARG A 17 -2.78 -20.68 -30.70
C ARG A 17 -1.42 -20.16 -30.22
N LEU A 18 -1.37 -19.59 -29.01
CA LEU A 18 -0.12 -19.11 -28.43
C LEU A 18 0.87 -20.26 -28.18
N LYS A 19 0.40 -21.41 -27.67
CA LYS A 19 1.22 -22.62 -27.48
C LYS A 19 1.75 -23.17 -28.80
N GLU A 20 0.91 -23.24 -29.83
CA GLU A 20 1.28 -23.70 -31.17
C GLU A 20 2.37 -22.80 -31.77
N LEU A 21 2.14 -21.48 -31.79
CA LEU A 21 3.11 -20.50 -32.31
C LEU A 21 4.42 -20.51 -31.51
N HIS A 22 4.34 -20.63 -30.19
CA HIS A 22 5.53 -20.76 -29.34
C HIS A 22 6.33 -22.02 -29.69
N ALA A 23 5.66 -23.14 -29.93
CA ALA A 23 6.32 -24.38 -30.32
C ALA A 23 6.99 -24.21 -31.69
N GLU A 24 6.29 -23.70 -32.68
CA GLU A 24 6.82 -23.43 -34.02
C GLU A 24 8.07 -22.55 -33.99
N ILE A 25 8.01 -21.41 -33.28
CA ILE A 25 9.15 -20.51 -33.09
C ILE A 25 10.34 -21.24 -32.44
N LYS A 26 10.06 -22.10 -31.44
CA LYS A 26 11.09 -22.85 -30.74
C LYS A 26 11.69 -23.95 -31.63
N TRP A 27 10.91 -24.56 -32.51
CA TRP A 27 11.38 -25.53 -33.49
C TRP A 27 12.26 -24.90 -34.57
N GLU A 28 11.82 -23.78 -35.14
CA GLU A 28 12.53 -23.14 -36.26
C GLU A 28 13.72 -22.28 -35.82
N TYR A 29 13.56 -21.48 -34.76
CA TYR A 29 14.52 -20.45 -34.36
C TYR A 29 15.20 -20.72 -33.02
N LYS A 30 14.83 -21.80 -32.31
CA LYS A 30 15.29 -22.18 -30.96
C LYS A 30 14.86 -21.23 -29.84
N PHE A 31 14.78 -19.94 -30.13
CA PHE A 31 14.40 -18.88 -29.19
C PHE A 31 13.53 -17.82 -29.87
N ILE A 32 12.55 -17.30 -29.14
CA ILE A 32 11.65 -16.23 -29.62
C ILE A 32 12.43 -14.98 -30.07
N LYS A 33 13.51 -14.64 -29.36
CA LYS A 33 14.37 -13.49 -29.70
C LYS A 33 15.11 -13.63 -31.04
N ARG A 34 15.22 -14.86 -31.58
CA ARG A 34 15.87 -15.15 -32.86
C ARG A 34 14.87 -15.21 -34.01
N ALA A 35 13.57 -15.21 -33.72
CA ALA A 35 12.53 -15.24 -34.74
C ALA A 35 12.53 -13.95 -35.58
N PRO A 36 12.06 -14.01 -36.83
CA PRO A 36 11.77 -12.84 -37.64
C PRO A 36 10.87 -11.85 -36.89
N LYS A 37 11.14 -10.56 -37.05
CA LYS A 37 10.41 -9.49 -36.33
C LYS A 37 8.88 -9.55 -36.52
N LYS A 38 8.39 -10.09 -37.65
CA LYS A 38 6.95 -10.25 -37.91
C LYS A 38 6.33 -11.28 -36.97
N ILE A 39 6.89 -12.49 -36.95
CA ILE A 39 6.47 -13.60 -36.09
C ILE A 39 6.63 -13.23 -34.60
N GLY A 40 7.72 -12.53 -34.25
CA GLY A 40 7.91 -12.03 -32.89
C GLY A 40 6.81 -11.05 -32.44
N LYS A 41 6.35 -10.15 -33.33
CA LYS A 41 5.23 -9.25 -33.05
C LYS A 41 3.91 -10.00 -32.89
N GLU A 42 3.62 -10.94 -33.79
CA GLU A 42 2.40 -11.77 -33.71
C GLU A 42 2.32 -12.53 -32.38
N TYR A 43 3.44 -13.09 -31.93
CA TYR A 43 3.53 -13.74 -30.62
C TYR A 43 3.28 -12.78 -29.46
N GLU A 44 3.87 -11.57 -29.50
CA GLU A 44 3.63 -10.55 -28.47
C GLU A 44 2.19 -10.06 -28.47
N ASP A 45 1.57 -9.89 -29.63
CA ASP A 45 0.20 -9.41 -29.76
C ASP A 45 -0.80 -10.46 -29.24
N LEU A 46 -0.63 -11.74 -29.59
CA LEU A 46 -1.42 -12.84 -29.02
C LEU A 46 -1.26 -12.94 -27.51
N ARG A 47 -0.04 -12.74 -27.00
CA ARG A 47 0.22 -12.74 -25.57
C ARG A 47 -0.50 -11.59 -24.87
N LYS A 48 -0.49 -10.39 -25.45
CA LYS A 48 -1.22 -9.23 -24.91
C LYS A 48 -2.73 -9.43 -24.95
N GLN A 49 -3.26 -9.99 -26.03
CA GLN A 49 -4.67 -10.31 -26.15
C GLN A 49 -5.08 -11.27 -25.02
N LEU A 50 -4.32 -12.33 -24.79
CA LEU A 50 -4.60 -13.28 -23.73
C LEU A 50 -4.55 -12.66 -22.33
N THR A 51 -3.57 -11.78 -22.06
CA THR A 51 -3.52 -11.08 -20.76
C THR A 51 -4.69 -10.12 -20.58
N ASN A 52 -5.14 -9.46 -21.66
CA ASN A 52 -6.22 -8.49 -21.59
C ASN A 52 -7.60 -9.14 -21.50
N THR A 53 -7.80 -10.34 -22.09
CA THR A 53 -9.06 -11.08 -22.01
C THR A 53 -9.20 -11.87 -20.71
N SER A 54 -8.07 -12.21 -20.08
CA SER A 54 -8.05 -12.96 -18.84
C SER A 54 -8.37 -12.07 -17.64
N LEU A 55 -9.58 -12.20 -17.08
CA LEU A 55 -9.98 -11.56 -15.82
C LEU A 55 -9.29 -12.14 -14.57
N LYS A 56 -8.39 -13.12 -14.73
CA LYS A 56 -7.72 -13.81 -13.61
C LYS A 56 -7.03 -12.83 -12.66
N ASP A 57 -6.33 -11.83 -13.22
CA ASP A 57 -5.59 -10.85 -12.44
C ASP A 57 -6.53 -9.93 -11.63
N GLU A 58 -7.65 -9.51 -12.24
CA GLU A 58 -8.67 -8.69 -11.58
C GLU A 58 -9.36 -9.45 -10.44
N ILE A 59 -9.69 -10.72 -10.68
CA ILE A 59 -10.28 -11.61 -9.67
C ILE A 59 -9.29 -11.84 -8.52
N GLU A 60 -8.02 -12.10 -8.83
CA GLU A 60 -6.98 -12.29 -7.81
C GLU A 60 -6.75 -11.02 -6.99
N ASP A 61 -6.70 -9.86 -7.63
CA ASP A 61 -6.54 -8.57 -6.95
C ASP A 61 -7.76 -8.25 -6.06
N ALA A 62 -8.98 -8.53 -6.51
CA ALA A 62 -10.19 -8.35 -5.72
C ALA A 62 -10.19 -9.28 -4.49
N TYR A 63 -9.87 -10.56 -4.70
CA TYR A 63 -9.74 -11.53 -3.62
C TYR A 63 -8.68 -11.12 -2.60
N ARG A 64 -7.51 -10.66 -3.08
CA ARG A 64 -6.42 -10.22 -2.23
C ARG A 64 -6.82 -9.00 -1.40
N LYS A 65 -7.51 -8.02 -1.99
CA LYS A 65 -8.05 -6.85 -1.28
C LYS A 65 -9.04 -7.27 -0.21
N ASP A 66 -10.03 -8.10 -0.56
CA ASP A 66 -11.04 -8.57 0.38
C ASP A 66 -10.43 -9.35 1.55
N TYR A 67 -9.48 -10.24 1.26
CA TYR A 67 -8.69 -10.94 2.27
C TYR A 67 -7.98 -9.98 3.22
N PHE A 68 -7.27 -8.97 2.69
CA PHE A 68 -6.61 -7.97 3.53
C PHE A 68 -7.60 -7.20 4.41
N PHE A 69 -8.74 -6.77 3.86
CA PHE A 69 -9.76 -6.07 4.64
C PHE A 69 -10.30 -6.94 5.76
N ARG A 70 -10.59 -8.22 5.49
CA ARG A 70 -11.07 -9.17 6.51
C ARG A 70 -10.07 -9.36 7.64
N ILE A 71 -8.83 -9.68 7.30
CA ILE A 71 -7.77 -9.91 8.29
C ILE A 71 -7.47 -8.63 9.08
N HIS A 72 -7.42 -7.48 8.41
CA HIS A 72 -7.22 -6.18 9.06
C HIS A 72 -8.35 -5.87 10.05
N ASN A 73 -9.60 -6.06 9.64
CA ASN A 73 -10.77 -5.81 10.48
C ASN A 73 -10.80 -6.77 11.69
N GLU A 74 -10.45 -8.04 11.50
CA GLU A 74 -10.33 -9.00 12.60
C GLU A 74 -9.23 -8.59 13.58
N MET A 75 -8.06 -8.18 13.07
CA MET A 75 -6.96 -7.68 13.88
C MET A 75 -7.38 -6.45 14.71
N MET A 76 -8.08 -5.48 14.11
CA MET A 76 -8.59 -4.31 14.83
C MET A 76 -9.61 -4.69 15.90
N LYS A 77 -10.52 -5.62 15.61
CA LYS A 77 -11.46 -6.16 16.62
C LYS A 77 -10.73 -6.83 17.78
N MET A 78 -9.64 -7.57 17.52
CA MET A 78 -8.83 -8.17 18.59
C MET A 78 -8.12 -7.12 19.44
N LEU A 79 -7.56 -6.08 18.83
CA LEU A 79 -6.94 -4.98 19.56
C LEU A 79 -7.96 -4.26 20.45
N LEU A 80 -9.14 -3.94 19.90
CA LEU A 80 -10.24 -3.33 20.63
C LEU A 80 -10.77 -4.22 21.76
N LYS A 81 -10.74 -5.56 21.61
CA LYS A 81 -11.10 -6.50 22.69
C LYS A 81 -9.99 -6.70 23.73
N ARG A 82 -8.73 -6.44 23.38
CA ARG A 82 -7.58 -6.55 24.27
C ARG A 82 -7.43 -5.33 25.18
N GLN A 83 -7.86 -4.15 24.74
CA GLN A 83 -7.84 -2.92 25.54
C GLN A 83 -8.82 -2.89 26.73
N PRO A 84 -10.07 -3.40 26.68
CA PRO A 84 -10.99 -3.37 27.81
C PRO A 84 -10.59 -4.33 28.95
N ASN A 85 -9.71 -5.29 28.69
CA ASN A 85 -9.35 -6.32 29.68
C ASN A 85 -8.15 -5.95 30.56
N LYS A 86 -7.60 -4.72 30.43
CA LYS A 86 -6.45 -4.28 31.23
C LYS A 86 -6.79 -3.31 32.36
N THR A 87 -8.06 -2.91 32.50
CA THR A 87 -8.51 -1.96 33.53
C THR A 87 -9.90 -2.28 34.06
N VAL A 88 -10.21 -3.55 34.35
CA VAL A 88 -11.41 -3.90 35.11
C VAL A 88 -11.10 -5.08 36.02
N VAL A 89 -10.31 -4.82 37.06
CA VAL A 89 -10.66 -5.33 38.38
C VAL A 89 -11.18 -4.11 39.11
N GLU A 90 -12.40 -4.27 39.64
CA GLU A 90 -13.16 -3.36 40.49
C GLU A 90 -14.13 -2.39 39.79
N GLU A 91 -15.33 -2.45 40.34
CA GLU A 91 -16.48 -1.55 40.18
C GLU A 91 -17.45 -1.92 39.05
N GLU A 92 -18.30 -2.87 39.45
CA GLU A 92 -19.65 -3.05 38.95
C GLU A 92 -20.37 -1.69 38.84
N GLU A 93 -21.20 -1.61 37.79
CA GLU A 93 -22.25 -0.62 37.54
C GLU A 93 -21.90 0.63 36.70
N LYS A 94 -22.74 0.79 35.67
CA LYS A 94 -22.96 1.94 34.79
C LYS A 94 -22.04 2.06 33.57
N LYS A 95 -22.52 1.36 32.54
CA LYS A 95 -22.47 1.77 31.13
C LYS A 95 -22.87 3.25 31.00
N GLU A 96 -21.91 4.09 30.69
CA GLU A 96 -22.10 5.28 29.86
C GLU A 96 -20.82 5.43 29.04
N ASP A 97 -20.96 5.68 27.74
CA ASP A 97 -19.86 5.71 26.77
C ASP A 97 -18.81 6.76 27.16
N VAL A 98 -17.80 6.36 27.93
CA VAL A 98 -16.68 7.24 28.28
C VAL A 98 -15.72 7.28 27.09
N GLU A 99 -15.86 8.33 26.30
CA GLU A 99 -14.88 8.77 25.32
C GLU A 99 -13.48 8.72 25.94
N PRO A 100 -12.47 8.11 25.28
CA PRO A 100 -11.15 7.98 25.88
C PRO A 100 -10.62 9.39 26.20
N VAL A 101 -10.33 9.65 27.48
CA VAL A 101 -9.76 10.92 27.92
C VAL A 101 -8.33 11.00 27.39
N ILE A 102 -8.19 11.55 26.17
CA ILE A 102 -6.90 11.90 25.60
C ILE A 102 -6.34 13.06 26.44
N LYS A 103 -5.51 12.74 27.43
CA LYS A 103 -4.76 13.75 28.19
C LYS A 103 -3.71 14.34 27.27
N HIS A 104 -4.05 15.48 26.66
CA HIS A 104 -3.08 16.23 25.88
C HIS A 104 -2.05 16.80 26.86
N GLN A 105 -0.79 16.37 26.77
CA GLN A 105 0.33 16.89 27.57
C GLN A 105 0.75 18.29 27.09
N LEU A 106 -0.21 19.19 26.90
CA LEU A 106 0.03 20.55 26.41
C LEU A 106 0.87 21.34 27.42
N ALA A 107 0.63 21.16 28.72
CA ALA A 107 1.40 21.83 29.76
C ALA A 107 2.88 21.44 29.74
N GLU A 108 3.17 20.13 29.64
CA GLU A 108 4.55 19.63 29.55
C GLU A 108 5.23 20.11 28.26
N ARG A 109 4.50 20.13 27.13
CA ARG A 109 5.00 20.69 25.87
C ARG A 109 5.29 22.18 25.98
N THR A 110 4.43 22.96 26.61
CA THR A 110 4.65 24.40 26.82
C THR A 110 5.87 24.65 27.71
N GLN A 111 6.04 23.87 28.78
CA GLN A 111 7.23 23.95 29.64
C GLN A 111 8.52 23.62 28.88
N LEU A 112 8.52 22.54 28.10
CA LEU A 112 9.67 22.16 27.27
C LEU A 112 9.97 23.21 26.21
N GLN A 113 8.95 23.79 25.57
CA GLN A 113 9.14 24.86 24.59
C GLN A 113 9.78 26.09 25.23
N GLN A 114 9.37 26.47 26.44
CA GLN A 114 9.96 27.60 27.14
C GLN A 114 11.44 27.37 27.46
N ILE A 115 11.77 26.20 28.00
CA ILE A 115 13.16 25.81 28.29
C ILE A 115 14.01 25.82 27.00
N LEU A 116 13.51 25.27 25.90
CA LEU A 116 14.23 25.24 24.62
C LEU A 116 14.38 26.63 23.99
N CYS A 117 13.38 27.49 24.13
CA CYS A 117 13.45 28.88 23.68
C CYS A 117 14.47 29.70 24.49
N ASP A 118 14.57 29.49 25.79
CA ASP A 118 15.54 30.19 26.65
C ASP A 118 16.98 29.84 26.23
N PHE A 119 17.30 28.56 26.02
CA PHE A 119 18.62 28.15 25.52
C PHE A 119 18.94 28.67 24.12
N SER A 120 17.93 28.84 23.25
CA SER A 120 18.14 29.41 21.93
C SER A 120 18.54 30.89 21.96
N GLN A 121 18.10 31.63 22.99
CA GLN A 121 18.47 33.04 23.19
C GLN A 121 19.92 33.16 23.66
N ASP A 122 20.38 32.26 24.53
CA ASP A 122 21.76 32.24 25.03
C ASP A 122 22.79 31.86 23.94
N LEU A 123 22.35 31.17 22.90
CA LEU A 123 23.16 30.77 21.75
C LEU A 123 23.13 31.78 20.59
N CYS A 124 22.31 32.84 20.67
CA CYS A 124 22.22 33.88 19.65
C CYS A 124 22.78 35.23 20.16
N PRO A 125 24.03 35.61 19.82
CA PRO A 125 24.66 36.83 20.34
C PRO A 125 24.16 38.14 19.71
N SER A 126 22.98 38.17 19.08
CA SER A 126 22.49 39.39 18.44
C SER A 126 20.97 39.44 18.41
N ARG A 127 20.45 40.62 18.77
CA ARG A 127 19.08 41.06 18.59
C ARG A 127 18.76 41.06 17.08
N CYS A 128 18.49 39.88 16.51
CA CYS A 128 18.10 39.72 15.11
C CYS A 128 16.60 40.04 14.99
N SER A 129 16.27 41.17 14.39
CA SER A 129 14.91 41.60 14.04
C SER A 129 14.28 40.80 12.89
N ALA A 130 14.61 39.52 12.75
CA ALA A 130 14.24 38.69 11.59
C ALA A 130 13.50 37.40 11.95
N CYS A 131 13.14 37.17 13.21
CA CYS A 131 12.25 36.09 13.59
C CYS A 131 10.81 36.63 13.69
N ALA A 132 10.28 37.15 12.60
CA ALA A 132 8.84 37.22 12.42
C ALA A 132 8.38 35.78 12.15
N TYR A 133 7.95 35.09 13.20
CA TYR A 133 7.26 33.81 13.07
C TYR A 133 5.86 34.12 12.53
N ASP A 134 5.72 34.13 11.22
CA ASP A 134 4.43 34.09 10.56
C ASP A 134 3.82 32.71 10.82
N GLY A 135 2.68 32.69 11.50
CA GLY A 135 1.95 31.48 11.90
C GLY A 135 1.36 30.71 10.71
N SER A 136 2.23 30.25 9.80
CA SER A 136 1.86 29.29 8.77
C SER A 136 1.83 27.91 9.41
N THR A 137 0.62 27.46 9.77
CA THR A 137 0.29 26.06 10.02
C THR A 137 0.58 25.25 8.76
N SER A 138 1.83 24.82 8.60
CA SER A 138 2.19 23.71 7.72
C SER A 138 1.64 22.45 8.39
N ASN A 139 0.66 21.85 7.73
CA ASN A 139 -0.07 20.68 8.18
C ASN A 139 0.91 19.51 8.42
N PHE A 140 1.00 19.07 9.67
CA PHE A 140 1.69 17.84 10.09
C PHE A 140 0.98 16.55 9.58
N LEU A 141 -0.04 16.68 8.73
CA LEU A 141 -0.77 15.56 8.14
C LEU A 141 -0.20 15.09 6.79
N ASP A 142 0.77 15.80 6.19
CA ASP A 142 1.37 15.38 4.92
C ASP A 142 2.38 14.21 5.07
N GLY A 143 2.75 13.85 6.30
CA GLY A 143 3.72 12.78 6.59
C GLY A 143 3.12 11.38 6.77
N PHE A 144 1.82 11.26 7.04
CA PHE A 144 1.21 9.96 7.36
C PHE A 144 0.61 9.24 6.15
N GLU A 145 0.27 9.97 5.08
CA GLU A 145 -0.21 9.36 3.82
C GLU A 145 0.93 8.76 2.97
N ALA A 146 2.18 9.16 3.20
CA ALA A 146 3.33 8.65 2.44
C ALA A 146 3.68 7.18 2.75
N TRP A 147 3.28 6.64 3.90
CA TRP A 147 3.66 5.28 4.32
C TRP A 147 2.75 4.17 3.81
N GLN A 148 1.58 4.51 3.26
CA GLN A 148 0.68 3.50 2.65
C GLN A 148 0.85 3.36 1.13
N TYR A 149 1.66 4.19 0.46
CA TYR A 149 1.81 4.16 -1.00
C TYR A 149 3.15 3.58 -1.51
N THR A 150 4.11 3.27 -0.64
CA THR A 150 5.41 2.69 -1.05
C THR A 150 5.41 1.16 -0.97
N GLY A 151 4.36 0.55 -1.49
CA GLY A 151 4.15 -0.90 -1.49
C GLY A 151 4.15 -1.55 -2.88
N ARG A 152 4.78 -0.95 -3.90
CA ARG A 152 5.15 -1.59 -5.19
C ARG A 152 5.82 -0.58 -6.13
N ASN A 153 7.15 -0.68 -6.30
CA ASN A 153 7.87 -0.56 -7.58
C ASN A 153 9.36 -0.28 -7.36
N THR A 154 10.15 -1.33 -7.21
CA THR A 154 11.55 -1.32 -7.65
C THR A 154 11.86 -2.65 -8.32
N ALA A 155 11.43 -2.79 -9.57
CA ALA A 155 12.08 -3.68 -10.52
C ALA A 155 12.23 -2.92 -11.85
N ARG A 156 13.51 -2.73 -12.22
CA ARG A 156 14.06 -2.33 -13.54
C ARG A 156 14.02 -0.85 -13.95
N GLY A 157 15.21 -0.28 -14.05
CA GLY A 157 15.79 -0.01 -15.38
C GLY A 157 16.68 1.23 -15.47
N GLY A 158 17.94 1.02 -15.91
CA GLY A 158 18.64 1.96 -16.78
C GLY A 158 20.02 2.43 -16.31
N GLY A 159 21.06 2.11 -17.09
CA GLY A 159 22.38 2.74 -17.05
C GLY A 159 23.54 1.77 -17.05
#